data_AF-A0YXD1-F1
#
_entry.id   AF-A0YXD1-F1
#
_cell.length_a   1.000
_cell.length_b   1.000
_cell.length_c   1.000
_cell.angle_alpha   90.00
_cell.angle_beta   90.00
_cell.angle_gamma   90.00
#
_symmetry.space_group_name_H-M   'P 1'
#
loop_
_entity.id
_entity.type
_entity.pdbx_description
1 polymer ?
#
loop_
_entity_poly.entity_id
_entity_poly.type
_entity_poly.pdbx_seq_one_letter_code
_entity_poly.pdbx_strand_id
1 'polypeptide(L)'
;MPKPIANAQPSIDPSTLSVAQFDGKKDYIEVGFQEVLNPPQFTVECWAKVTGGQGSWRSPITSRGEGPLAGYIIYAGQNNKWQFWIGSGGSWSTYQGPAIKLNAWTHCAGSYDGEVMRFYVNGKEVGSPVTAPLTLNTRFPLRIGTGCTEQSPQFFFNGQIAEVRVWNCVRTPEEIQDYMNQRCTGKEPSLVAYWPLSDSAGESAKDQTRSVNHGVLQGATWNTTDDLPLTTPEPPKQSYVPTSQTGLQDYSYWCQYVKDQAKKSDKDPKSFRRGRIWA
;
A
#
# COMPACT_ATOMS: atom_id res chain seq x y z
N MET A 1 21.23 -25.93 -43.04
CA MET A 1 21.64 -25.12 -41.87
C MET A 1 20.40 -24.89 -41.00
N PRO A 2 20.39 -25.27 -39.71
CA PRO A 2 19.25 -25.01 -38.83
C PRO A 2 19.17 -23.51 -38.51
N LYS A 3 17.97 -22.92 -38.62
CA LYS A 3 17.69 -21.54 -38.20
C LYS A 3 17.83 -21.42 -36.67
N PRO A 4 18.37 -20.32 -36.13
CA PRO A 4 18.39 -20.10 -34.69
C PRO A 4 16.97 -19.94 -34.16
N ILE A 5 16.64 -20.68 -33.10
CA ILE A 5 15.43 -20.45 -32.31
C ILE A 5 15.67 -19.18 -31.51
N ALA A 6 14.93 -18.11 -31.82
CA ALA A 6 14.91 -16.92 -31.00
C ALA A 6 14.30 -17.30 -29.64
N ASN A 7 15.09 -17.23 -28.58
CA ASN A 7 14.57 -17.24 -27.22
C ASN A 7 13.63 -16.04 -27.07
N ALA A 8 12.33 -16.28 -27.11
CA ALA A 8 11.35 -15.29 -26.72
C ALA A 8 11.61 -14.96 -25.24
N GLN A 9 11.97 -13.71 -24.96
CA GLN A 9 11.88 -13.20 -23.59
C GLN A 9 10.44 -13.40 -23.12
N PRO A 10 10.22 -13.86 -21.88
CA PRO A 10 8.86 -14.02 -21.36
C PRO A 10 8.16 -12.67 -21.45
N SER A 11 7.10 -12.61 -22.24
CA SER A 11 6.22 -11.47 -22.32
C SER A 11 5.55 -11.32 -20.96
N ILE A 12 5.96 -10.32 -20.18
CA ILE A 12 5.25 -9.93 -18.97
C ILE A 12 3.87 -9.45 -19.42
N ASP A 13 2.83 -10.15 -18.99
CA ASP A 13 1.45 -9.72 -19.21
C ASP A 13 1.27 -8.37 -18.49
N PRO A 14 0.83 -7.30 -19.18
CA PRO A 14 0.56 -6.00 -18.58
C PRO A 14 -0.49 -6.04 -17.45
N SER A 15 -1.19 -7.16 -17.24
CA SER A 15 -2.08 -7.39 -16.11
C SER A 15 -1.37 -7.77 -14.80
N THR A 16 -0.08 -8.14 -14.86
CA THR A 16 0.67 -8.61 -13.69
C THR A 16 1.32 -7.45 -12.92
N LEU A 17 0.99 -7.34 -11.65
CA LEU A 17 1.53 -6.36 -10.70
C LEU A 17 2.65 -7.01 -9.88
N SER A 18 3.70 -6.26 -9.57
CA SER A 18 4.68 -6.67 -8.56
C SER A 18 4.16 -6.34 -7.15
N VAL A 19 4.41 -7.24 -6.20
CA VAL A 19 4.06 -7.14 -4.77
C VAL A 19 5.18 -7.70 -3.89
N ALA A 20 5.23 -7.30 -2.62
CA ALA A 20 6.15 -7.89 -1.65
C ALA A 20 5.62 -9.23 -1.14
N GLN A 21 6.49 -10.24 -1.11
CA GLN A 21 6.23 -11.61 -0.64
C GLN A 21 7.02 -11.89 0.64
N PHE A 22 6.34 -12.54 1.59
CA PHE A 22 6.86 -12.88 2.92
C PHE A 22 6.63 -14.37 3.21
N ASP A 23 7.63 -15.05 3.78
CA ASP A 23 7.64 -16.50 4.02
C ASP A 23 7.03 -16.97 5.36
N GLY A 24 6.70 -16.04 6.26
CA GLY A 24 6.17 -16.33 7.59
C GLY A 24 7.21 -16.81 8.62
N LYS A 25 8.51 -16.68 8.34
CA LYS A 25 9.57 -17.17 9.23
C LYS A 25 10.56 -16.10 9.64
N LYS A 26 11.04 -15.30 8.68
CA LYS A 26 12.08 -14.28 8.95
C LYS A 26 11.95 -13.02 8.10
N ASP A 27 11.06 -13.03 7.11
CA ASP A 27 10.95 -11.94 6.15
C ASP A 27 10.22 -10.73 6.75
N TYR A 28 10.80 -9.54 6.58
CA TYR A 28 10.13 -8.27 6.88
C TYR A 28 10.76 -7.13 6.08
N ILE A 29 10.15 -5.96 6.14
CA ILE A 29 10.74 -4.70 5.69
C ILE A 29 10.86 -3.80 6.91
N GLU A 30 12.04 -3.25 7.13
CA GLU A 30 12.31 -2.32 8.23
C GLU A 30 12.34 -0.88 7.73
N VAL A 31 11.54 -0.03 8.36
CA VAL A 31 11.54 1.42 8.17
C VAL A 31 12.00 2.03 9.49
N GLY A 32 13.11 2.76 9.46
CA GLY A 32 13.65 3.42 10.66
C GLY A 32 12.60 4.29 11.33
N PHE A 33 12.70 4.46 12.66
CA PHE A 33 11.75 5.28 13.41
C PHE A 33 11.69 6.70 12.84
N GLN A 34 10.46 7.18 12.66
CA GLN A 34 10.15 8.55 12.26
C GLN A 34 8.88 9.00 12.99
N GLU A 35 8.89 10.21 13.53
CA GLU A 35 7.74 10.78 14.25
C GLU A 35 6.52 10.90 13.34
N VAL A 36 6.73 11.23 12.06
CA VAL A 36 5.67 11.37 11.06
C VAL A 36 4.88 10.08 10.83
N LEU A 37 5.46 8.91 11.13
CA LEU A 37 4.81 7.60 11.02
C LEU A 37 3.95 7.27 12.25
N ASN A 38 3.98 8.10 13.30
CA ASN A 38 3.24 7.92 14.55
C ASN A 38 2.43 9.17 14.93
N PRO A 39 1.54 9.67 14.05
CA PRO A 39 0.76 10.87 14.36
C PRO A 39 -0.30 10.57 15.45
N PRO A 40 -0.73 11.59 16.23
CA PRO A 40 -1.72 11.43 17.30
C PRO A 40 -3.13 11.09 16.79
N GLN A 41 -3.39 11.37 15.52
CA GLN A 41 -4.59 10.95 14.79
C GLN A 41 -4.11 10.38 13.46
N PHE A 42 -4.65 9.25 13.04
CA PHE A 42 -4.09 8.55 11.88
C PHE A 42 -5.08 7.58 11.23
N THR A 43 -4.74 7.21 10.00
CA THR A 43 -5.25 6.02 9.32
C THR A 43 -4.06 5.23 8.79
N VAL A 44 -3.98 3.95 9.10
CA VAL A 44 -2.99 3.02 8.52
C VAL A 44 -3.72 1.96 7.73
N GLU A 45 -3.30 1.73 6.49
CA GLU A 45 -3.98 0.78 5.61
C GLU A 45 -3.01 0.02 4.70
N CYS A 46 -3.44 -1.16 4.28
CA CYS A 46 -2.71 -1.99 3.31
C CYS A 46 -3.64 -3.02 2.65
N TRP A 47 -3.21 -3.52 1.51
CA TRP A 47 -3.69 -4.78 0.97
C TRP A 47 -2.83 -5.93 1.48
N ALA A 48 -3.47 -6.99 1.94
CA ALA A 48 -2.79 -8.17 2.45
C ALA A 48 -3.47 -9.46 1.97
N LYS A 49 -2.69 -10.41 1.46
CA LYS A 49 -3.13 -11.75 1.07
C LYS A 49 -2.43 -12.79 1.94
N VAL A 50 -3.14 -13.32 2.93
CA VAL A 50 -2.59 -14.34 3.84
C VAL A 50 -2.60 -15.70 3.15
N THR A 51 -1.46 -16.36 3.06
CA THR A 51 -1.32 -17.68 2.42
C THR A 51 -1.09 -18.82 3.41
N GLY A 52 -0.76 -18.52 4.67
CA GLY A 52 -0.53 -19.55 5.68
C GLY A 52 -0.29 -19.04 7.10
N GLY A 53 0.17 -19.96 7.95
CA GLY A 53 0.57 -19.70 9.33
C GLY A 53 -0.58 -19.57 10.33
N GLN A 54 -1.79 -20.06 9.98
CA GLN A 54 -3.00 -19.99 10.81
C GLN A 54 -2.77 -20.43 12.27
N GLY A 55 -3.51 -19.83 13.21
CA GLY A 55 -3.35 -20.14 14.64
C GLY A 55 -2.25 -19.33 15.34
N SER A 56 -1.39 -18.64 14.59
CA SER A 56 -0.32 -17.76 15.12
C SER A 56 -0.68 -16.27 14.98
N TRP A 57 0.12 -15.37 15.56
CA TRP A 57 0.07 -13.95 15.19
C TRP A 57 0.90 -13.71 13.93
N ARG A 58 0.36 -12.91 13.00
CA ARG A 58 1.01 -12.54 11.73
C ARG A 58 0.65 -11.08 11.42
N SER A 59 1.61 -10.18 11.27
CA SER A 59 1.32 -8.76 11.06
C SER A 59 1.73 -8.26 9.69
N PRO A 60 0.81 -7.72 8.86
CA PRO A 60 1.20 -6.98 7.67
C PRO A 60 1.90 -5.66 7.98
N ILE A 61 1.51 -4.92 9.02
CA ILE A 61 2.12 -3.63 9.37
C ILE A 61 2.05 -3.38 10.88
N THR A 62 3.17 -2.91 11.43
CA THR A 62 3.36 -2.65 12.86
C THR A 62 4.23 -1.42 13.08
N SER A 63 3.81 -0.50 13.94
CA SER A 63 4.68 0.49 14.57
C SER A 63 4.35 0.49 16.06
N ARG A 64 5.17 -0.15 16.89
CA ARG A 64 4.82 -0.37 18.30
C ARG A 64 5.99 -0.29 19.28
N GLY A 65 5.65 -0.20 20.57
CA GLY A 65 6.58 -0.40 21.68
C GLY A 65 6.01 -1.32 22.75
N GLU A 66 6.88 -1.95 23.53
CA GLU A 66 6.54 -2.56 24.81
C GLU A 66 7.42 -1.94 25.92
N GLY A 67 6.80 -1.46 27.00
CA GLY A 67 7.47 -0.67 28.04
C GLY A 67 7.73 0.80 27.66
N PRO A 68 6.71 1.58 27.26
CA PRO A 68 5.28 1.32 27.42
C PRO A 68 4.61 0.66 26.20
N LEU A 69 3.43 0.05 26.37
CA LEU A 69 2.64 -0.53 25.26
C LEU A 69 2.12 0.61 24.37
N ALA A 70 2.70 0.79 23.19
CA ALA A 70 2.50 2.00 22.40
C ALA A 70 2.32 1.71 20.90
N GLY A 71 1.75 2.66 20.18
CA GLY A 71 1.62 2.62 18.73
C GLY A 71 0.45 1.77 18.23
N TYR A 72 0.59 1.22 17.02
CA TYR A 72 -0.49 0.54 16.29
C TYR A 72 -0.03 -0.73 15.59
N ILE A 73 -0.97 -1.66 15.40
CA ILE A 73 -0.73 -2.94 14.74
C ILE A 73 -1.97 -3.36 13.95
N ILE A 74 -1.79 -3.83 12.71
CA ILE A 74 -2.81 -4.64 12.02
C ILE A 74 -2.34 -6.09 12.10
N TYR A 75 -3.18 -6.98 12.64
CA TYR A 75 -2.87 -8.41 12.72
C TYR A 75 -3.83 -9.26 11.87
N ALA A 76 -3.27 -10.25 11.21
CA ALA A 76 -3.92 -11.54 11.01
C ALA A 76 -3.76 -12.35 12.31
N GLY A 77 -4.77 -12.33 13.16
CA GLY A 77 -4.68 -12.81 14.54
C GLY A 77 -4.59 -14.33 14.71
N GLN A 78 -4.27 -14.78 15.94
CA GLN A 78 -4.24 -16.21 16.31
C GLN A 78 -5.57 -16.91 16.10
N ASN A 79 -6.68 -16.20 16.34
CA ASN A 79 -8.04 -16.68 16.07
C ASN A 79 -8.41 -16.68 14.57
N ASN A 80 -7.44 -16.42 13.68
CA ASN A 80 -7.62 -16.30 12.23
C ASN A 80 -8.65 -15.24 11.83
N LYS A 81 -8.73 -14.15 12.61
CA LYS A 81 -9.49 -12.95 12.25
C LYS A 81 -8.54 -11.78 12.03
N TRP A 82 -8.95 -10.85 11.16
CA TRP A 82 -8.27 -9.56 11.06
C TRP A 82 -8.50 -8.76 12.34
N GLN A 83 -7.50 -8.03 12.82
CA GLN A 83 -7.59 -7.24 14.03
C GLN A 83 -6.78 -5.94 13.89
N PHE A 84 -7.25 -4.87 14.52
CA PHE A 84 -6.51 -3.62 14.66
C PHE A 84 -6.29 -3.30 16.13
N TRP A 85 -5.07 -2.98 16.50
CA TRP A 85 -4.65 -2.81 17.89
C TRP A 85 -4.00 -1.45 18.06
N ILE A 86 -4.26 -0.80 19.20
CA ILE A 86 -3.49 0.38 19.65
C ILE A 86 -3.07 0.22 21.11
N GLY A 87 -1.90 0.75 21.45
CA GLY A 87 -1.33 0.68 22.79
C GLY A 87 -1.71 1.90 23.63
N SER A 88 -2.14 1.68 24.89
CA SER A 88 -2.52 2.73 25.85
C SER A 88 -1.43 3.08 26.88
N GLY A 89 -0.26 2.47 26.73
CA GLY A 89 0.85 2.53 27.67
C GLY A 89 0.86 1.36 28.65
N GLY A 90 -0.33 0.98 29.17
CA GLY A 90 -0.50 -0.14 30.11
C GLY A 90 -1.21 -1.37 29.55
N SER A 91 -1.98 -1.24 28.46
CA SER A 91 -2.71 -2.34 27.83
C SER A 91 -2.87 -2.16 26.31
N TRP A 92 -3.16 -3.26 25.60
CA TRP A 92 -3.59 -3.22 24.21
C TRP A 92 -5.10 -3.08 24.11
N SER A 93 -5.57 -2.07 23.39
CA SER A 93 -6.96 -2.00 22.93
C SER A 93 -7.06 -2.74 21.60
N THR A 94 -8.01 -3.68 21.49
CA THR A 94 -8.12 -4.56 20.32
C THR A 94 -9.47 -4.38 19.65
N TYR A 95 -9.47 -4.23 18.33
CA TYR A 95 -10.66 -4.18 17.50
C TYR A 95 -10.69 -5.43 16.62
N GLN A 96 -11.72 -6.27 16.79
CA GLN A 96 -11.86 -7.53 16.07
C GLN A 96 -12.62 -7.34 14.76
N GLY A 97 -12.03 -7.82 13.67
CA GLY A 97 -12.66 -7.88 12.35
C GLY A 97 -13.17 -9.28 11.97
N PRO A 98 -13.53 -9.49 10.69
CA PRO A 98 -14.00 -10.76 10.18
C PRO A 98 -12.90 -11.83 10.11
N ALA A 99 -13.32 -13.07 9.86
CA ALA A 99 -12.40 -14.17 9.58
C ALA A 99 -11.56 -13.91 8.33
N ILE A 100 -10.30 -14.33 8.38
CA ILE A 100 -9.37 -14.25 7.26
C ILE A 100 -9.78 -15.28 6.20
N LYS A 101 -9.94 -14.82 4.97
CA LYS A 101 -10.03 -15.71 3.80
C LYS A 101 -8.62 -15.92 3.25
N LEU A 102 -8.11 -17.14 3.38
CA LEU A 102 -6.79 -17.48 2.86
C LEU A 102 -6.74 -17.35 1.33
N ASN A 103 -5.57 -16.99 0.82
CA ASN A 103 -5.28 -16.83 -0.60
C ASN A 103 -6.21 -15.82 -1.29
N ALA A 104 -6.76 -14.86 -0.56
CA ALA A 104 -7.55 -13.76 -1.09
C ALA A 104 -7.01 -12.41 -0.57
N TRP A 105 -6.85 -11.46 -1.48
CA TRP A 105 -6.53 -10.09 -1.11
C TRP A 105 -7.62 -9.49 -0.22
N THR A 106 -7.21 -8.90 0.89
CA THR A 106 -8.09 -8.18 1.81
C THR A 106 -7.50 -6.81 2.08
N HIS A 107 -8.28 -5.75 1.87
CA HIS A 107 -7.91 -4.41 2.31
C HIS A 107 -8.20 -4.29 3.80
N CYS A 108 -7.20 -3.87 4.59
CA CYS A 108 -7.36 -3.60 6.01
C CYS A 108 -6.96 -2.15 6.28
N ALA A 109 -7.83 -1.39 6.93
CA ALA A 109 -7.52 -0.04 7.39
C ALA A 109 -7.93 0.14 8.86
N GLY A 110 -7.02 0.65 9.69
CA GLY A 110 -7.28 1.04 11.07
C GLY A 110 -7.17 2.56 11.20
N SER A 111 -8.13 3.19 11.88
CA SER A 111 -8.11 4.64 12.10
C SER A 111 -8.28 4.98 13.58
N TYR A 112 -7.73 6.11 14.00
CA TYR A 112 -7.86 6.66 15.34
C TYR A 112 -8.00 8.17 15.29
N ASP A 113 -9.09 8.71 15.87
CA ASP A 113 -9.44 10.15 15.84
C ASP A 113 -8.96 10.96 17.04
N GLY A 114 -8.17 10.34 17.93
CA GLY A 114 -7.73 10.94 19.19
C GLY A 114 -8.48 10.39 20.40
N GLU A 115 -9.63 9.75 20.20
CA GLU A 115 -10.44 9.16 21.26
C GLU A 115 -10.97 7.75 20.90
N VAL A 116 -11.33 7.55 19.64
CA VAL A 116 -12.02 6.37 19.14
C VAL A 116 -11.22 5.72 18.02
N MET A 117 -11.01 4.40 18.14
CA MET A 117 -10.47 3.57 17.08
C MET A 117 -11.58 2.90 16.27
N ARG A 118 -11.38 2.79 14.96
CA ARG A 118 -12.25 2.07 14.00
C ARG A 118 -11.43 1.14 13.14
N PHE A 119 -12.06 0.07 12.66
CA PHE A 119 -11.43 -0.87 11.76
C PHE A 119 -12.30 -1.10 10.52
N TYR A 120 -11.66 -1.15 9.36
CA TYR A 120 -12.31 -1.33 8.07
C TYR A 120 -11.70 -2.52 7.35
N VAL A 121 -12.55 -3.36 6.77
CA VAL A 121 -12.14 -4.50 5.95
C VAL A 121 -12.86 -4.45 4.62
N ASN A 122 -12.09 -4.45 3.52
CA ASN A 122 -12.60 -4.27 2.16
C ASN A 122 -13.48 -3.01 2.01
N GLY A 123 -13.03 -1.90 2.59
CA GLY A 123 -13.67 -0.58 2.50
C GLY A 123 -14.89 -0.40 3.41
N LYS A 124 -15.29 -1.41 4.19
CA LYS A 124 -16.44 -1.33 5.09
C LYS A 124 -15.98 -1.30 6.54
N GLU A 125 -16.53 -0.39 7.33
CA GLU A 125 -16.34 -0.43 8.79
C GLU A 125 -16.89 -1.75 9.32
N VAL A 126 -16.09 -2.44 10.13
CA VAL A 126 -16.47 -3.68 10.77
C VAL A 126 -16.65 -3.40 12.24
N GLY A 127 -17.68 -3.94 12.90
CA GLY A 127 -17.91 -3.76 14.34
C GLY A 127 -18.50 -2.40 14.73
N SER A 128 -18.35 -2.05 16.02
CA SER A 128 -18.76 -0.75 16.57
C SER A 128 -17.53 0.03 17.05
N PRO A 129 -17.46 1.36 16.87
CA PRO A 129 -16.31 2.16 17.29
C PRO A 129 -15.93 1.93 18.76
N VAL A 130 -14.63 1.91 19.06
CA VAL A 130 -14.12 1.61 20.40
C VAL A 130 -13.37 2.82 20.95
N THR A 131 -13.86 3.40 22.06
CA THR A 131 -13.10 4.41 22.81
C THR A 131 -11.87 3.75 23.42
N ALA A 132 -10.68 4.28 23.12
CA ALA A 132 -9.42 3.69 23.53
C ALA A 132 -8.33 4.75 23.65
N PRO A 133 -7.59 4.85 24.76
CA PRO A 133 -6.46 5.77 24.84
C PRO A 133 -5.27 5.28 24.02
N LEU A 134 -4.54 6.22 23.40
CA LEU A 134 -3.31 5.97 22.65
C LEU A 134 -2.07 6.53 23.37
N THR A 135 -1.04 5.70 23.48
CA THR A 135 0.35 6.11 23.72
C THR A 135 1.11 5.97 22.40
N LEU A 136 1.79 7.03 21.97
CA LEU A 136 2.57 7.02 20.72
C LEU A 136 3.84 6.19 20.85
N ASN A 137 4.19 5.47 19.79
CA ASN A 137 5.53 4.93 19.65
C ASN A 137 6.49 6.08 19.30
N THR A 138 7.52 6.27 20.14
CA THR A 138 8.47 7.39 20.03
C THR A 138 9.91 6.94 19.76
N ARG A 139 10.15 5.64 19.55
CA ARG A 139 11.51 5.09 19.51
C ARG A 139 11.73 3.98 18.50
N PHE A 140 10.74 3.11 18.32
CA PHE A 140 10.93 1.85 17.61
C PHE A 140 10.58 1.98 16.13
N PRO A 141 11.26 1.23 15.24
CA PRO A 141 10.99 1.28 13.81
C PRO A 141 9.55 0.87 13.48
N LEU A 142 9.09 1.26 12.29
CA LEU A 142 7.94 0.63 11.66
C LEU A 142 8.43 -0.61 10.91
N ARG A 143 7.69 -1.72 11.01
CA ARG A 143 7.96 -2.93 10.24
C ARG A 143 6.74 -3.38 9.44
N ILE A 144 6.98 -3.78 8.21
CA ILE A 144 5.99 -4.41 7.32
C ILE A 144 6.33 -5.90 7.25
N GLY A 145 5.33 -6.77 7.45
CA GLY A 145 5.51 -8.22 7.42
C GLY A 145 5.94 -8.87 8.75
N THR A 146 5.96 -8.14 9.86
CA THR A 146 6.24 -8.70 11.19
C THR A 146 5.61 -7.86 12.30
N GLY A 147 5.28 -8.47 13.44
CA GLY A 147 4.41 -7.91 14.48
C GLY A 147 5.12 -7.31 15.69
N CYS A 148 6.45 -7.37 15.72
CA CYS A 148 7.26 -6.92 16.85
C CYS A 148 8.35 -5.97 16.32
N THR A 149 8.50 -4.79 16.94
CA THR A 149 9.39 -3.71 16.49
C THR A 149 10.39 -3.29 17.56
N GLU A 150 10.09 -3.56 18.82
CA GLU A 150 10.85 -3.18 20.00
C GLU A 150 12.03 -4.11 20.32
N GLN A 151 12.03 -5.30 19.76
CA GLN A 151 13.06 -6.34 19.95
C GLN A 151 13.24 -7.16 18.66
N SER A 152 13.85 -8.34 18.78
CA SER A 152 13.99 -9.29 17.66
C SER A 152 12.63 -9.54 16.98
N PRO A 153 12.55 -9.51 15.64
CA PRO A 153 11.30 -9.68 14.92
C PRO A 153 10.58 -10.98 15.26
N GLN A 154 9.25 -10.90 15.41
CA GLN A 154 8.35 -11.99 15.75
C GLN A 154 6.99 -11.75 15.08
N PHE A 155 6.16 -12.79 14.97
CA PHE A 155 4.83 -12.70 14.37
C PHE A 155 4.88 -12.36 12.87
N PHE A 156 5.76 -13.07 12.16
CA PHE A 156 6.01 -12.90 10.73
C PHE A 156 4.78 -13.17 9.89
N PHE A 157 4.58 -12.35 8.86
CA PHE A 157 3.51 -12.49 7.90
C PHE A 157 3.86 -13.58 6.88
N ASN A 158 2.89 -14.43 6.55
CA ASN A 158 3.01 -15.45 5.51
C ASN A 158 2.04 -15.10 4.39
N GLY A 159 2.55 -14.54 3.29
CA GLY A 159 1.73 -14.08 2.18
C GLY A 159 2.29 -12.86 1.46
N GLN A 160 1.39 -12.13 0.80
CA GLN A 160 1.72 -10.94 0.01
C GLN A 160 1.15 -9.68 0.64
N ILE A 161 1.88 -8.56 0.52
CA ILE A 161 1.45 -7.25 1.00
C ILE A 161 1.67 -6.23 -0.12
N ALA A 162 0.72 -5.31 -0.29
CA ALA A 162 0.77 -4.23 -1.26
C ALA A 162 0.15 -2.94 -0.69
N GLU A 163 0.49 -1.81 -1.31
CA GLU A 163 -0.22 -0.53 -1.11
C GLU A 163 -0.29 -0.07 0.36
N VAL A 164 0.83 -0.19 1.10
CA VAL A 164 0.90 0.22 2.50
C VAL A 164 0.92 1.74 2.60
N ARG A 165 0.00 2.31 3.38
CA ARG A 165 -0.17 3.76 3.53
C ARG A 165 -0.30 4.14 5.00
N VAL A 166 0.25 5.30 5.34
CA VAL A 166 0.04 5.97 6.62
C VAL A 166 -0.43 7.38 6.33
N TRP A 167 -1.54 7.74 6.95
CA TRP A 167 -2.16 9.07 6.88
C TRP A 167 -2.12 9.71 8.26
N ASN A 168 -1.88 11.02 8.34
CA ASN A 168 -1.96 11.79 9.59
C ASN A 168 -3.35 12.39 9.86
N CYS A 169 -4.37 11.81 9.23
CA CYS A 169 -5.77 12.15 9.42
C CYS A 169 -6.61 10.87 9.52
N VAL A 170 -7.84 11.03 10.01
CA VAL A 170 -8.85 9.98 9.93
C VAL A 170 -9.56 10.07 8.59
N ARG A 171 -9.41 9.02 7.78
CA ARG A 171 -10.10 8.87 6.50
C ARG A 171 -11.55 8.44 6.76
N THR A 172 -12.50 8.99 6.00
CA THR A 172 -13.90 8.56 6.13
C THR A 172 -14.11 7.15 5.55
N PRO A 173 -15.19 6.43 5.90
CA PRO A 173 -15.50 5.14 5.30
C PRO A 173 -15.58 5.22 3.76
N GLU A 174 -16.19 6.28 3.22
CA GLU A 174 -16.33 6.52 1.78
C GLU A 174 -14.96 6.75 1.13
N GLU A 175 -14.13 7.58 1.78
CA GLU A 175 -12.76 7.83 1.34
C GLU A 175 -11.89 6.57 1.31
N ILE A 176 -12.05 5.67 2.27
CA ILE A 176 -11.36 4.38 2.29
C ILE A 176 -11.88 3.49 1.15
N GLN A 177 -13.22 3.40 1.01
CA GLN A 177 -13.85 2.57 -0.01
C GLN A 177 -13.50 3.01 -1.43
N ASP A 178 -13.48 4.31 -1.71
CA ASP A 178 -13.24 4.85 -3.04
C ASP A 178 -11.77 4.76 -3.45
N TYR A 179 -10.84 4.87 -2.50
CA TYR A 179 -9.40 4.94 -2.77
C TYR A 179 -8.62 3.65 -2.47
N MET A 180 -9.21 2.64 -1.84
CA MET A 180 -8.50 1.37 -1.56
C MET A 180 -8.00 0.68 -2.84
N ASN A 181 -8.73 0.81 -3.95
CA ASN A 181 -8.36 0.20 -5.24
C ASN A 181 -7.50 1.13 -6.11
N GLN A 182 -7.26 2.37 -5.70
CA GLN A 182 -6.52 3.34 -6.49
C GLN A 182 -5.10 3.48 -5.97
N ARG A 183 -4.10 3.60 -6.85
CA ARG A 183 -2.75 3.96 -6.42
C ARG A 183 -2.68 5.43 -6.05
N CYS A 184 -2.05 5.72 -4.91
CA CYS A 184 -1.69 7.08 -4.55
C CYS A 184 -0.54 7.57 -5.45
N THR A 185 -0.45 8.89 -5.60
CA THR A 185 0.64 9.59 -6.28
C THR A 185 1.77 9.98 -5.34
N GLY A 186 1.57 9.85 -4.03
CA GLY A 186 2.50 10.28 -2.97
C GLY A 186 2.39 11.77 -2.66
N LYS A 187 1.41 12.47 -3.23
CA LYS A 187 1.20 13.92 -3.08
C LYS A 187 -0.14 14.27 -2.46
N GLU A 188 -0.91 13.26 -2.09
CA GLU A 188 -2.21 13.42 -1.44
C GLU A 188 -2.03 14.19 -0.12
N PRO A 189 -2.91 15.15 0.18
CA PRO A 189 -2.92 15.80 1.48
C PRO A 189 -3.01 14.76 2.60
N SER A 190 -2.27 14.99 3.69
CA SER A 190 -2.24 14.11 4.87
C SER A 190 -1.66 12.71 4.68
N LEU A 191 -1.26 12.32 3.45
CA LEU A 191 -0.49 11.09 3.23
C LEU A 191 0.96 11.31 3.66
N VAL A 192 1.39 10.62 4.72
CA VAL A 192 2.72 10.81 5.33
C VAL A 192 3.73 9.76 4.92
N ALA A 193 3.26 8.58 4.52
CA ALA A 193 4.09 7.54 3.89
C ALA A 193 3.24 6.66 2.98
N TYR A 194 3.82 6.24 1.86
CA TYR A 194 3.20 5.33 0.92
C TYR A 194 4.22 4.41 0.27
N TRP A 195 4.13 3.12 0.61
CA TRP A 195 4.88 2.05 -0.02
C TRP A 195 3.93 1.23 -0.89
N PRO A 196 3.91 1.46 -2.23
CA PRO A 196 3.13 0.61 -3.13
C PRO A 196 3.57 -0.86 -3.08
N LEU A 197 4.84 -1.10 -2.72
CA LEU A 197 5.50 -2.41 -2.73
C LEU A 197 5.45 -3.06 -4.11
N SER A 198 5.69 -2.26 -5.15
CA SER A 198 5.57 -2.68 -6.55
C SER A 198 6.90 -2.63 -7.32
N ASP A 199 8.03 -2.67 -6.63
CA ASP A 199 9.33 -2.80 -7.29
C ASP A 199 9.50 -4.24 -7.81
N SER A 200 10.26 -4.43 -8.89
CA SER A 200 10.52 -5.75 -9.49
C SER A 200 11.87 -6.34 -9.12
N ALA A 201 12.70 -5.59 -8.40
CA ALA A 201 14.06 -5.95 -7.99
C ALA A 201 14.57 -5.00 -6.89
N GLY A 202 15.66 -5.39 -6.24
CA GLY A 202 16.34 -4.58 -5.21
C GLY A 202 15.85 -4.87 -3.80
N GLU A 203 16.56 -4.29 -2.83
CA GLU A 203 16.40 -4.57 -1.40
C GLU A 203 15.76 -3.39 -0.63
N SER A 204 15.11 -2.47 -1.34
CA SER A 204 14.45 -1.32 -0.71
C SER A 204 13.00 -1.19 -1.15
N ALA A 205 12.13 -0.89 -0.18
CA ALA A 205 10.76 -0.49 -0.41
C ALA A 205 10.67 1.03 -0.42
N LYS A 206 10.38 1.62 -1.58
CA LYS A 206 10.35 3.08 -1.73
C LYS A 206 9.07 3.68 -1.18
N ASP A 207 9.23 4.60 -0.24
CA ASP A 207 8.19 5.58 0.11
C ASP A 207 8.08 6.60 -1.04
N GLN A 208 6.90 6.71 -1.65
CA GLN A 208 6.64 7.63 -2.75
C GLN A 208 6.22 9.04 -2.29
N THR A 209 6.10 9.27 -0.99
CA THR A 209 5.83 10.60 -0.46
C THR A 209 7.08 11.48 -0.37
N ARG A 210 6.87 12.75 -0.01
CA ARG A 210 7.97 13.68 0.29
C ARG A 210 8.73 13.36 1.57
N SER A 211 8.23 12.45 2.41
CA SER A 211 8.89 12.06 3.66
C SER A 211 10.07 11.12 3.41
N VAL A 212 10.08 10.40 2.28
CA VAL A 212 11.19 9.53 1.84
C VAL A 212 11.57 8.48 2.91
N ASN A 213 10.57 7.94 3.61
CA ASN A 213 10.73 6.91 4.64
C ASN A 213 10.98 5.53 4.01
N HIS A 214 12.04 5.38 3.22
CA HIS A 214 12.32 4.13 2.52
C HIS A 214 12.54 2.97 3.52
N GLY A 215 11.96 1.82 3.20
CA GLY A 215 12.18 0.58 3.92
C GLY A 215 13.33 -0.22 3.32
N VAL A 216 13.95 -1.07 4.13
CA VAL A 216 14.96 -2.06 3.72
C VAL A 216 14.37 -3.45 3.88
N LEU A 217 14.43 -4.25 2.83
CA LEU A 217 13.96 -5.64 2.84
C LEU A 217 14.95 -6.49 3.65
N GLN A 218 14.42 -7.28 4.56
CA GLN A 218 15.14 -8.25 5.37
C GLN A 218 14.61 -9.64 5.01
N GLY A 219 15.11 -10.21 3.91
CA GLY A 219 14.69 -11.54 3.40
C GLY A 219 13.45 -11.54 2.51
N ALA A 220 12.54 -10.57 2.67
CA ALA A 220 11.37 -10.41 1.80
C ALA A 220 11.77 -10.31 0.32
N THR A 221 10.93 -10.81 -0.56
CA THR A 221 11.19 -10.86 -2.02
C THR A 221 10.07 -10.19 -2.81
N TRP A 222 10.35 -9.85 -4.07
CA TRP A 222 9.32 -9.38 -5.01
C TRP A 222 8.71 -10.56 -5.74
N ASN A 223 7.38 -10.57 -5.85
CA ASN A 223 6.62 -11.58 -6.60
C ASN A 223 5.56 -10.90 -7.48
N THR A 224 5.03 -11.60 -8.48
CA THR A 224 3.95 -11.09 -9.32
C THR A 224 2.58 -11.59 -8.84
N THR A 225 1.54 -10.80 -9.12
CA THR A 225 0.12 -11.11 -8.87
C THR A 225 -0.72 -10.52 -9.99
N ASP A 226 -1.77 -11.21 -10.39
CA ASP A 226 -2.78 -10.78 -11.36
C ASP A 226 -4.16 -10.56 -10.72
N ASP A 227 -4.28 -10.76 -9.41
CA ASP A 227 -5.55 -10.77 -8.67
C ASP A 227 -5.67 -9.68 -7.59
N LEU A 228 -4.67 -8.79 -7.46
CA LEU A 228 -4.79 -7.60 -6.62
C LEU A 228 -5.78 -6.60 -7.28
N PRO A 229 -6.87 -6.20 -6.59
CA PRO A 229 -7.97 -5.47 -7.21
C PRO A 229 -7.68 -3.96 -7.34
N LEU A 230 -6.60 -3.59 -8.02
CA LEU A 230 -6.35 -2.18 -8.35
C LEU A 230 -7.12 -1.77 -9.59
N THR A 231 -7.81 -0.64 -9.51
CA THR A 231 -8.37 0.03 -10.67
C THR A 231 -7.25 0.74 -11.41
N THR A 232 -7.10 0.47 -12.71
CA THR A 232 -6.46 1.43 -13.59
C THR A 232 -7.23 2.74 -13.52
N PRO A 233 -6.58 3.92 -13.43
CA PRO A 233 -7.29 5.18 -13.44
C PRO A 233 -8.16 5.23 -14.71
N GLU A 234 -9.47 5.19 -14.52
CA GLU A 234 -10.43 5.31 -15.61
C GLU A 234 -10.21 6.72 -16.20
N PRO A 235 -9.99 6.87 -17.52
CA PRO A 235 -10.00 8.20 -18.12
C PRO A 235 -11.32 8.88 -17.72
N PRO A 236 -11.31 10.17 -17.33
CA PRO A 236 -12.50 10.81 -16.78
C PRO A 236 -13.68 10.57 -17.71
N LYS A 237 -14.76 9.99 -17.17
CA LYS A 237 -16.01 9.82 -17.90
C LYS A 237 -16.41 11.18 -18.44
N GLN A 238 -16.50 11.32 -19.76
CA GLN A 238 -17.07 12.50 -20.40
C GLN A 238 -18.47 12.71 -19.84
N SER A 239 -18.64 13.61 -18.88
CA SER A 239 -19.94 14.23 -18.66
C SER A 239 -20.16 15.16 -19.85
N TYR A 240 -20.71 14.63 -20.93
CA TYR A 240 -21.20 15.45 -22.03
C TYR A 240 -22.44 16.19 -21.52
N VAL A 241 -22.24 17.29 -20.81
CA VAL A 241 -23.29 18.29 -20.59
C VAL A 241 -23.24 19.19 -21.82
N PRO A 242 -24.26 19.16 -22.70
CA PRO A 242 -24.31 20.09 -23.82
C PRO A 242 -24.27 21.51 -23.26
N THR A 243 -23.19 22.24 -23.54
CA THR A 243 -23.04 23.62 -23.08
C THR A 243 -23.85 24.52 -23.99
N SER A 244 -25.14 24.68 -23.70
CA SER A 244 -25.80 25.94 -24.01
C SER A 244 -25.55 26.90 -22.85
N GLN A 245 -24.85 28.00 -23.13
CA GLN A 245 -24.66 29.17 -22.25
C GLN A 245 -23.56 29.06 -21.17
N THR A 246 -22.30 29.23 -21.59
CA THR A 246 -21.29 30.15 -21.02
C THR A 246 -19.96 29.81 -21.69
N GLY A 247 -19.61 30.53 -22.75
CA GLY A 247 -18.54 30.16 -23.69
C GLY A 247 -17.10 30.32 -23.19
N LEU A 248 -16.72 29.67 -22.09
CA LEU A 248 -15.32 29.43 -21.71
C LEU A 248 -15.23 28.10 -20.93
N GLN A 249 -14.86 27.01 -21.61
CA GLN A 249 -14.51 25.75 -20.95
C GLN A 249 -13.02 25.71 -20.65
N ASP A 250 -12.67 25.23 -19.46
CA ASP A 250 -11.31 25.11 -18.95
C ASP A 250 -10.58 23.95 -19.65
N TYR A 251 -9.93 24.24 -20.79
CA TYR A 251 -9.11 23.28 -21.57
C TYR A 251 -7.69 23.07 -21.00
N SER A 252 -7.39 23.65 -19.84
CA SER A 252 -6.04 23.63 -19.24
C SER A 252 -5.55 22.22 -18.92
N TYR A 253 -6.45 21.36 -18.40
CA TYR A 253 -6.12 19.99 -18.03
C TYR A 253 -5.83 19.09 -19.24
N TRP A 254 -6.61 19.18 -20.32
CA TRP A 254 -6.41 18.37 -21.54
C TRP A 254 -5.10 18.74 -22.25
N CYS A 255 -4.75 20.03 -22.27
CA CYS A 255 -3.47 20.49 -22.80
C CYS A 255 -2.27 19.97 -21.99
N GLN A 256 -2.37 19.92 -20.66
CA GLN A 256 -1.32 19.38 -19.80
C GLN A 256 -1.16 17.87 -19.95
N TYR A 257 -2.26 17.12 -19.96
CA TYR A 257 -2.25 15.67 -20.14
C TYR A 257 -1.59 15.26 -21.47
N VAL A 258 -1.98 15.89 -22.59
CA VAL A 258 -1.37 15.60 -23.90
C VAL A 258 0.12 15.94 -23.92
N LYS A 259 0.53 17.06 -23.31
CA LYS A 259 1.94 17.45 -23.22
C LYS A 259 2.76 16.45 -22.40
N ASP A 260 2.19 15.91 -21.32
CA ASP A 260 2.86 14.94 -20.46
C ASP A 260 2.96 13.55 -21.12
N GLN A 261 1.98 13.17 -21.94
CA GLN A 261 2.04 11.96 -22.75
C GLN A 261 3.02 12.09 -23.93
N ALA A 262 3.06 13.25 -24.59
CA ALA A 262 4.01 13.51 -25.68
C ALA A 262 5.47 13.48 -25.20
N LYS A 263 5.76 13.99 -23.99
CA LYS A 263 7.10 13.94 -23.38
C LYS A 263 7.58 12.52 -23.04
N LYS A 264 6.67 11.56 -22.86
CA LYS A 264 7.03 10.14 -22.63
C LYS A 264 7.36 9.41 -23.94
N SER A 265 6.88 9.90 -25.08
CA SER A 265 7.10 9.33 -26.41
C SER A 265 8.43 9.75 -27.06
N ASP A 266 9.01 10.88 -26.67
CA ASP A 266 10.19 11.47 -27.34
C ASP A 266 11.55 10.89 -26.91
N LYS A 267 11.57 9.77 -26.16
CA LYS A 267 12.82 9.13 -25.72
C LYS A 267 13.35 8.01 -26.63
N ASP A 268 12.78 7.80 -27.82
CA ASP A 268 13.33 6.85 -28.79
C ASP A 268 13.20 7.34 -30.24
N PRO A 269 14.15 8.13 -30.78
CA PRO A 269 14.12 8.52 -32.17
C PRO A 269 14.61 7.34 -33.02
N LYS A 270 13.69 6.46 -33.43
CA LYS A 270 13.96 5.54 -34.56
C LYS A 270 14.23 6.37 -35.80
N SER A 271 15.49 6.41 -36.22
CA SER A 271 15.94 7.09 -37.43
C SER A 271 15.21 6.51 -38.66
N PHE A 272 14.42 7.33 -39.35
CA PHE A 272 13.90 7.01 -40.68
C PHE A 272 15.05 7.14 -41.70
N ARG A 273 15.53 6.01 -42.23
CA ARG A 273 16.41 6.00 -43.41
C ARG A 273 15.58 6.35 -44.65
N ARG A 274 15.81 7.52 -45.25
CA ARG A 274 15.28 7.86 -46.59
C ARG A 274 16.03 7.04 -47.65
N GLY A 275 15.28 6.22 -48.39
CA GLY A 275 15.78 5.47 -49.54
C GLY A 275 16.18 6.41 -50.70
N ARG A 276 17.31 6.08 -51.34
CA ARG A 276 17.73 6.63 -52.63
C ARG A 276 16.78 6.19 -53.73
N ILE A 277 16.37 7.11 -54.59
CA ILE A 277 15.79 6.82 -55.90
C ILE A 277 16.82 7.28 -56.93
N TRP A 278 17.25 6.38 -57.81
CA TRP A 278 18.11 6.66 -58.95
C TRP A 278 17.29 7.18 -60.13
N ALA A 279 17.84 8.16 -60.85
CA ALA A 279 17.68 8.34 -62.29
C ALA A 279 19.04 8.82 -62.83
#